data_AF-A0AAW4UA68-F1
#
_entry.id   AF-A0AAW4UA68-F1
#
_cell.length_a   1.000
_cell.length_b   1.000
_cell.length_c   1.000
_cell.angle_alpha   90.00
_cell.angle_beta   90.00
_cell.angle_gamma   90.00
#
_symmetry.space_group_name_H-M   'P 1'
#
loop_
_entity.id
_entity.type
_entity.pdbx_description
1 polymer ?
#
loop_
_entity_poly.entity_id
_entity_poly.type
_entity_poly.pdbx_seq_one_letter_code
_entity_poly.pdbx_strand_id
1 'polypeptide(L)'
;MSNVINYSHKFSISDSEYVSLRNELIQRILLINSQATNAITIVLTMWAAGLGLFGIQVANLDNLNAMHNLIMCFGEVGVFFCALLILIPLALKSGENLKQQAAISAYISYFYYELIKENKIKSSIIYPWEYVSELTNEIYNNKKKYKSVLTMINSEYPILGLVSLIFTLVLTFANYCFIFESHKDVGITTLFILLMILIGIIEILIIIFLYKKTNILMNMTPILAAKSKSYVKIAKDMGWL
;
A
#
# COMPACT_ATOMS: atom_id res chain seq x y z
N MET A 1 -35.89 32.76 -33.47
CA MET A 1 -35.53 31.37 -33.80
C MET A 1 -34.18 31.07 -33.18
N SER A 2 -34.16 30.59 -31.93
CA SER A 2 -32.97 30.05 -31.29
C SER A 2 -32.90 28.57 -31.62
N ASN A 3 -31.86 28.17 -32.36
CA ASN A 3 -31.57 26.76 -32.61
C ASN A 3 -31.22 26.09 -31.28
N VAL A 4 -32.20 25.44 -30.66
CA VAL A 4 -31.96 24.46 -29.61
C VAL A 4 -31.31 23.28 -30.31
N ILE A 5 -29.97 23.24 -30.29
CA ILE A 5 -29.21 22.07 -30.73
C ILE A 5 -29.49 20.99 -29.68
N ASN A 6 -30.47 20.15 -29.99
CA ASN A 6 -30.84 19.01 -29.18
C ASN A 6 -29.78 17.94 -29.42
N TYR A 7 -28.71 17.95 -28.62
CA TYR A 7 -27.72 16.87 -28.58
C TYR A 7 -28.35 15.63 -27.94
N SER A 8 -29.28 14.99 -28.64
CA SER A 8 -29.69 13.62 -28.30
C SER A 8 -28.60 12.65 -28.77
N HIS A 9 -27.41 12.75 -28.15
CA HIS A 9 -26.40 11.71 -28.30
C HIS A 9 -26.96 10.46 -27.62
N LYS A 10 -27.55 9.56 -28.42
CA LYS A 10 -28.01 8.27 -27.93
C LYS A 10 -26.80 7.52 -27.38
N PHE A 11 -26.78 7.27 -26.08
CA PHE A 11 -25.71 6.53 -25.43
C PHE A 11 -25.51 5.18 -26.14
N SER A 12 -24.30 4.96 -26.67
CA SER A 12 -23.91 3.72 -27.35
C SER A 12 -22.76 3.06 -26.61
N ILE A 13 -22.91 1.78 -26.32
CA ILE A 13 -21.89 0.97 -25.64
C ILE A 13 -20.79 0.64 -26.65
N SER A 14 -19.53 0.83 -26.25
CA SER A 14 -18.38 0.38 -27.05
C SER A 14 -17.75 -0.86 -26.42
N ASP A 15 -17.92 -2.01 -27.06
CA ASP A 15 -17.32 -3.28 -26.62
C ASP A 15 -15.79 -3.18 -26.53
N SER A 16 -15.19 -2.46 -27.47
CA SER A 16 -13.74 -2.22 -27.50
C SER A 16 -13.25 -1.41 -26.30
N GLU A 17 -14.01 -0.39 -25.88
CA GLU A 17 -13.69 0.43 -24.72
C GLU A 17 -13.83 -0.39 -23.43
N TYR A 18 -14.91 -1.16 -23.28
CA TYR A 18 -15.09 -2.05 -22.15
C TYR A 18 -13.94 -3.06 -22.01
N VAL A 19 -13.60 -3.77 -23.10
CA VAL A 19 -12.51 -4.76 -23.09
C VAL A 19 -11.18 -4.09 -22.73
N SER A 20 -10.92 -2.88 -23.25
CA SER A 20 -9.73 -2.11 -22.90
C SER A 20 -9.68 -1.76 -21.42
N LEU A 21 -10.77 -1.25 -20.84
CA LEU A 21 -10.86 -0.87 -19.44
C LEU A 21 -10.74 -2.07 -18.50
N ARG A 22 -11.36 -3.19 -18.86
CA ARG A 22 -11.22 -4.45 -18.15
C ARG A 22 -9.77 -4.93 -18.15
N ASN A 23 -9.12 -4.93 -19.31
CA ASN A 23 -7.73 -5.38 -19.43
C ASN A 23 -6.80 -4.51 -18.58
N GLU A 24 -7.01 -3.20 -18.60
CA GLU A 24 -6.29 -2.26 -17.73
C GLU A 24 -6.52 -2.59 -16.25
N LEU A 25 -7.76 -2.86 -15.83
CA LEU A 25 -8.09 -3.23 -14.45
C LEU A 25 -7.38 -4.52 -14.01
N ILE A 26 -7.35 -5.54 -14.86
CA ILE A 26 -6.62 -6.79 -14.61
C ILE A 26 -5.11 -6.52 -14.49
N GLN A 27 -4.54 -5.71 -15.38
CA GLN A 27 -3.12 -5.34 -15.32
C GLN A 27 -2.78 -4.62 -14.00
N ARG A 28 -3.64 -3.71 -13.52
CA ARG A 28 -3.43 -3.01 -12.23
C ARG A 28 -3.42 -3.99 -11.05
N ILE A 29 -4.31 -4.97 -11.03
CA ILE A 29 -4.32 -6.04 -10.01
C ILE A 29 -3.01 -6.82 -10.03
N LEU A 30 -2.57 -7.26 -11.22
CA LEU A 30 -1.31 -7.99 -11.38
C LEU A 30 -0.11 -7.15 -10.91
N LEU A 31 -0.08 -5.86 -11.23
CA LEU A 31 0.97 -4.94 -10.78
C LEU A 31 0.98 -4.77 -9.26
N ILE A 32 -0.17 -4.66 -8.61
CA ILE A 32 -0.27 -4.56 -7.14
C ILE A 32 0.30 -5.82 -6.49
N ASN A 33 -0.12 -7.01 -6.96
CA ASN A 33 0.35 -8.29 -6.42
C ASN A 33 1.86 -8.49 -6.63
N SER A 34 2.36 -8.14 -7.81
CA SER A 34 3.79 -8.21 -8.12
C SER A 34 4.60 -7.25 -7.23
N GLN A 35 4.12 -6.03 -7.00
CA GLN A 35 4.77 -5.06 -6.12
C GLN A 35 4.79 -5.52 -4.66
N ALA A 36 3.71 -6.11 -4.16
CA ALA A 36 3.67 -6.68 -2.82
C ALA A 36 4.67 -7.84 -2.66
N THR A 37 4.72 -8.75 -3.62
CA THR A 37 5.65 -9.88 -3.62
C THR A 37 7.11 -9.42 -3.67
N ASN A 38 7.42 -8.43 -4.50
CA ASN A 38 8.76 -7.85 -4.58
C ASN A 38 9.14 -7.14 -3.28
N ALA A 39 8.21 -6.40 -2.67
CA ALA A 39 8.44 -5.74 -1.38
C ALA A 39 8.79 -6.76 -0.29
N ILE A 40 8.00 -7.83 -0.18
CA ILE A 40 8.24 -8.94 0.76
C ILE A 40 9.64 -9.53 0.53
N THR A 41 9.98 -9.83 -0.72
CA THR A 41 11.27 -10.47 -1.06
C THR A 41 12.46 -9.59 -0.67
N ILE A 42 12.42 -8.29 -0.99
CA ILE A 42 13.50 -7.35 -0.67
C ILE A 42 13.64 -7.20 0.84
N VAL A 43 12.51 -7.02 1.56
CA VAL A 43 12.51 -6.86 3.01
C VAL A 43 13.03 -8.11 3.72
N LEU A 44 12.60 -9.31 3.31
CA LEU A 44 13.10 -10.58 3.86
C LEU A 44 14.61 -10.74 3.65
N THR A 45 15.11 -10.32 2.48
CA THR A 45 16.55 -10.36 2.18
C THR A 45 17.34 -9.41 3.08
N MET A 46 16.80 -8.21 3.32
CA MET A 46 17.39 -7.25 4.28
C MET A 46 17.36 -7.82 5.70
N TRP A 47 16.24 -8.39 6.15
CA TRP A 47 16.17 -9.00 7.48
C TRP A 47 17.17 -10.13 7.65
N ALA A 48 17.33 -10.99 6.64
CA ALA A 48 18.33 -12.05 6.65
C ALA A 48 19.76 -11.49 6.75
N ALA A 49 20.07 -10.39 6.05
CA ALA A 49 21.35 -9.71 6.16
C ALA A 49 21.58 -9.11 7.57
N GLY A 50 20.58 -8.45 8.15
CA GLY A 50 20.66 -7.86 9.49
C GLY A 50 20.85 -8.92 10.58
N LEU A 51 20.07 -10.01 10.52
CA LEU A 51 20.23 -11.15 11.43
C LEU A 51 21.57 -11.88 11.22
N GLY A 52 22.06 -11.93 9.99
CA GLY A 52 23.37 -12.47 9.67
C GLY A 52 24.51 -11.67 10.29
N LEU A 53 24.45 -10.33 10.22
CA LEU A 53 25.42 -9.44 10.88
C LEU A 53 25.40 -9.64 12.40
N PHE A 54 24.21 -9.70 13.01
CA PHE A 54 24.06 -9.99 14.43
C PHE A 54 24.66 -11.35 14.81
N GLY A 55 24.43 -12.39 14.01
CA GLY A 55 25.04 -13.70 14.21
C GLY A 55 26.57 -13.67 14.16
N ILE A 56 27.16 -12.90 13.23
CA ILE A 56 28.60 -12.70 13.13
C ILE A 56 29.15 -11.98 14.37
N GLN A 57 28.44 -10.96 14.86
CA GLN A 57 28.82 -10.20 16.05
C GLN A 57 28.83 -11.11 17.28
N VAL A 58 27.74 -11.86 17.51
CA VAL A 58 27.63 -12.80 18.63
C VAL A 58 28.71 -13.89 18.57
N ALA A 59 29.02 -14.42 17.38
CA ALA A 59 30.04 -15.45 17.22
C ALA A 59 31.48 -14.97 17.46
N ASN A 60 31.75 -13.67 17.34
CA ASN A 60 33.09 -13.09 17.46
C ASN A 60 33.21 -12.10 18.62
N LEU A 61 32.31 -12.22 19.61
CA LEU A 61 32.17 -11.26 20.71
C LEU A 61 33.51 -10.97 21.42
N ASP A 62 34.28 -12.01 21.71
CA ASP A 62 35.56 -11.93 22.43
C ASP A 62 36.74 -11.49 21.55
N ASN A 63 36.59 -11.54 20.22
CA ASN A 63 37.65 -11.28 19.25
C ASN A 63 37.55 -9.89 18.59
N LEU A 64 36.41 -9.22 18.72
CA LEU A 64 36.17 -7.92 18.09
C LEU A 64 36.49 -6.77 19.05
N ASN A 65 37.27 -5.81 18.58
CA ASN A 65 37.52 -4.58 19.33
C ASN A 65 36.24 -3.73 19.44
N ALA A 66 36.18 -2.89 20.48
CA ALA A 66 35.12 -1.93 20.77
C ALA A 66 34.50 -1.24 19.54
N MET A 67 35.36 -0.66 18.70
CA MET A 67 34.95 0.09 17.52
C MET A 67 34.29 -0.81 16.47
N HIS A 68 34.77 -2.05 16.30
CA HIS A 68 34.17 -3.00 15.37
C HIS A 68 32.78 -3.42 15.84
N ASN A 69 32.62 -3.70 17.13
CA ASN A 69 31.31 -4.03 17.68
C ASN A 69 30.32 -2.89 17.52
N LEU A 70 30.74 -1.65 17.78
CA LEU A 70 29.89 -0.47 17.61
C LEU A 70 29.46 -0.27 16.14
N ILE A 71 30.37 -0.47 15.19
CA ILE A 71 30.05 -0.43 13.75
C ILE A 71 29.07 -1.54 13.38
N MET A 72 29.24 -2.75 13.91
CA MET A 72 28.32 -3.88 13.67
C MET A 72 26.91 -3.58 14.22
N CYS A 73 26.80 -3.05 15.44
CA CYS A 73 25.52 -2.62 16.01
C CYS A 73 24.78 -1.63 15.10
N PHE A 74 25.51 -0.68 14.51
CA PHE A 74 24.93 0.28 13.56
C PHE A 74 24.58 -0.34 12.22
N GLY A 75 25.42 -1.25 11.71
CA GLY A 75 25.14 -1.99 10.48
C GLY A 75 23.88 -2.83 10.59
N GLU A 76 23.72 -3.55 11.69
CA GLU A 76 22.55 -4.37 12.00
C GLU A 76 21.26 -3.55 12.02
N VAL A 77 21.19 -2.51 12.86
CA VAL A 77 20.00 -1.65 12.95
C VAL A 77 19.78 -0.90 11.63
N GLY A 78 20.86 -0.45 10.98
CA GLY A 78 20.81 0.24 9.70
C GLY A 78 20.18 -0.60 8.58
N VAL A 79 20.35 -1.93 8.59
CA VAL A 79 19.73 -2.81 7.60
C VAL A 79 18.21 -2.87 7.78
N PHE A 80 17.71 -2.99 9.02
CA PHE A 80 16.27 -2.96 9.29
C PHE A 80 15.66 -1.59 8.95
N PHE A 81 16.35 -0.51 9.29
CA PHE A 81 15.93 0.84 8.91
C PHE A 81 15.87 1.03 7.38
N CYS A 82 16.89 0.58 6.65
CA CYS A 82 16.91 0.61 5.19
C CYS A 82 15.77 -0.20 4.56
N ALA A 83 15.37 -1.31 5.19
CA ALA A 83 14.21 -2.08 4.74
C ALA A 83 12.92 -1.24 4.75
N LEU A 84 12.70 -0.39 5.76
CA LEU A 84 11.56 0.54 5.79
C LEU A 84 11.69 1.62 4.71
N LEU A 85 12.88 2.17 4.47
CA LEU A 85 13.07 3.21 3.46
C LEU A 85 12.69 2.74 2.05
N ILE A 86 13.01 1.48 1.71
CA ILE A 86 12.65 0.89 0.41
C ILE A 86 11.13 0.72 0.26
N LEU A 87 10.40 0.52 1.36
CA LEU A 87 8.94 0.41 1.31
C LEU A 87 8.24 1.72 0.92
N ILE A 88 8.87 2.88 1.12
CA ILE A 88 8.27 4.20 0.80
C ILE A 88 7.88 4.33 -0.68
N PRO A 89 8.80 4.20 -1.65
CA PRO A 89 8.46 4.31 -3.07
C PRO A 89 7.51 3.19 -3.53
N LEU A 90 7.63 1.98 -2.96
CA LEU A 90 6.77 0.84 -3.31
C LEU A 90 5.32 1.06 -2.85
N ALA A 91 5.13 1.56 -1.63
CA ALA A 91 3.81 1.88 -1.08
C ALA A 91 3.14 3.04 -1.83
N LEU A 92 3.90 4.05 -2.26
CA LEU A 92 3.40 5.14 -3.09
C LEU A 92 2.85 4.62 -4.43
N LYS A 93 3.63 3.77 -5.12
CA LYS A 93 3.23 3.21 -6.42
C LYS A 93 2.05 2.25 -6.31
N SER A 94 2.01 1.43 -5.25
CA SER A 94 0.87 0.55 -4.96
C SER A 94 -0.40 1.38 -4.69
N GLY A 95 -0.29 2.44 -3.89
CA GLY A 95 -1.40 3.37 -3.64
C GLY A 95 -1.93 4.05 -4.89
N GLU A 96 -1.06 4.46 -5.83
CA GLU A 96 -1.49 5.03 -7.11
C GLU A 96 -2.27 4.02 -7.97
N ASN A 97 -1.78 2.78 -8.05
CA ASN A 97 -2.47 1.71 -8.78
C ASN A 97 -3.86 1.42 -8.18
N LEU A 98 -4.01 1.42 -6.86
CA LEU A 98 -5.32 1.29 -6.20
C LEU A 98 -6.28 2.42 -6.58
N LYS A 99 -5.79 3.67 -6.65
CA LYS A 99 -6.61 4.82 -7.05
C LYS A 99 -7.09 4.70 -8.49
N GLN A 100 -6.21 4.26 -9.39
CA GLN A 100 -6.55 4.04 -10.80
C GLN A 100 -7.53 2.89 -10.96
N GLN A 101 -7.32 1.77 -10.27
CA GLN A 101 -8.26 0.64 -10.22
C GLN A 101 -9.64 1.10 -9.75
N ALA A 102 -9.70 1.90 -8.68
CA ALA A 102 -10.94 2.46 -8.15
C ALA A 102 -11.66 3.35 -9.18
N ALA A 103 -10.92 4.19 -9.90
CA ALA A 103 -11.47 5.10 -10.91
C ALA A 103 -12.05 4.34 -12.13
N ILE A 104 -11.35 3.31 -12.61
CA ILE A 104 -11.80 2.45 -13.71
C ILE A 104 -13.02 1.65 -13.25
N SER A 105 -12.97 1.06 -12.05
CA SER A 105 -14.09 0.33 -11.47
C SER A 105 -15.34 1.19 -11.33
N ALA A 106 -15.22 2.46 -10.91
CA ALA A 106 -16.35 3.41 -10.88
C ALA A 106 -16.91 3.69 -12.29
N TYR A 107 -16.05 3.80 -13.29
CA TYR A 107 -16.47 4.10 -14.66
C TYR A 107 -17.26 2.95 -15.26
N ILE A 108 -16.70 1.73 -15.21
CA ILE A 108 -17.38 0.51 -15.65
C ILE A 108 -18.69 0.34 -14.87
N SER A 109 -18.65 0.50 -13.55
CA SER A 109 -19.84 0.39 -12.69
C SER A 109 -20.99 1.29 -13.13
N TYR A 110 -20.67 2.52 -13.53
CA TYR A 110 -21.69 3.50 -13.88
C TYR A 110 -22.16 3.38 -15.34
N PHE A 111 -21.24 3.46 -16.30
CA PHE A 111 -21.60 3.53 -17.73
C PHE A 111 -21.96 2.17 -18.32
N TYR A 112 -21.31 1.10 -17.87
CA TYR A 112 -21.49 -0.24 -18.42
C TYR A 112 -22.45 -1.11 -17.60
N TYR A 113 -23.09 -0.55 -16.58
CA TYR A 113 -24.07 -1.29 -15.78
C TYR A 113 -25.25 -0.45 -15.33
N GLU A 114 -25.05 0.59 -14.49
CA GLU A 114 -26.18 1.40 -14.01
C GLU A 114 -26.96 2.03 -15.17
N LEU A 115 -26.26 2.69 -16.11
CA LEU A 115 -26.87 3.28 -17.30
C LEU A 115 -27.52 2.25 -18.24
N ILE A 116 -26.92 1.06 -18.39
CA ILE A 116 -27.49 -0.02 -19.21
C ILE A 116 -28.78 -0.54 -18.58
N LYS A 117 -28.77 -0.74 -17.26
CA LYS A 117 -29.89 -1.25 -16.47
C LYS A 117 -31.04 -0.25 -16.45
N GLU A 118 -30.77 1.03 -16.18
CA GLU A 118 -31.77 2.10 -16.17
C GLU A 118 -32.39 2.29 -17.56
N ASN A 119 -31.59 2.34 -18.62
CA ASN A 119 -32.05 2.52 -19.99
C ASN A 119 -32.52 1.23 -20.69
N LYS A 120 -32.52 0.08 -19.98
CA LYS A 120 -32.89 -1.25 -20.48
C LYS A 120 -32.22 -1.61 -21.81
N ILE A 121 -30.95 -1.24 -21.97
CA ILE A 121 -30.21 -1.48 -23.20
C ILE A 121 -29.82 -2.97 -23.24
N LYS A 122 -30.18 -3.68 -24.33
CA LYS A 122 -29.71 -5.05 -24.55
C LYS A 122 -28.21 -5.01 -24.84
N SER A 123 -27.41 -5.56 -23.94
CA SER A 123 -25.95 -5.70 -24.09
C SER A 123 -25.55 -7.15 -23.86
N SER A 124 -24.70 -7.69 -24.74
CA SER A 124 -24.05 -9.01 -24.61
C SER A 124 -22.86 -8.99 -23.64
N ILE A 125 -22.50 -7.82 -23.12
CA ILE A 125 -21.23 -7.54 -22.41
C ILE A 125 -21.41 -7.48 -20.90
N ILE A 126 -22.62 -7.79 -20.40
CA ILE A 126 -22.89 -7.76 -18.97
C ILE A 126 -22.22 -8.99 -18.33
N TYR A 127 -20.95 -8.86 -17.97
CA TYR A 127 -20.24 -9.88 -17.22
C TYR A 127 -20.35 -9.62 -15.71
N PRO A 128 -20.98 -10.52 -14.94
CA PRO A 128 -21.16 -10.33 -13.50
C PRO A 128 -19.84 -10.33 -12.72
N TRP A 129 -18.76 -10.94 -13.21
CA TRP A 129 -17.57 -11.19 -12.39
C TRP A 129 -16.86 -9.89 -11.94
N GLU A 130 -16.99 -8.78 -12.68
CA GLU A 130 -16.44 -7.48 -12.26
C GLU A 130 -17.14 -6.91 -11.01
N TYR A 131 -18.31 -7.46 -10.68
CA TYR A 131 -19.07 -7.23 -9.45
C TYR A 131 -18.91 -8.36 -8.43
N VAL A 132 -18.23 -9.46 -8.76
CA VAL A 132 -18.12 -10.67 -7.92
C VAL A 132 -16.65 -10.95 -7.60
N SER A 133 -15.91 -9.92 -7.18
CA SER A 133 -15.07 -10.18 -6.03
C SER A 133 -15.92 -9.75 -4.83
N GLU A 134 -16.31 -10.70 -3.98
CA GLU A 134 -17.06 -10.38 -2.75
C GLU A 134 -16.36 -9.25 -1.98
N LEU A 135 -15.02 -9.19 -2.05
CA LEU A 135 -14.19 -8.10 -1.52
C LEU A 135 -14.57 -6.71 -2.06
N THR A 136 -14.71 -6.54 -3.37
CA THR A 136 -15.10 -5.24 -3.96
C THR A 136 -16.56 -4.94 -3.70
N ASN A 137 -17.46 -5.92 -3.86
CA ASN A 137 -18.89 -5.73 -3.63
C ASN A 137 -19.23 -5.42 -2.16
N GLU A 138 -18.42 -5.87 -1.21
CA GLU A 138 -18.52 -5.48 0.20
C GLU A 138 -17.99 -4.07 0.48
N ILE A 139 -16.98 -3.58 -0.27
CA ILE A 139 -16.62 -2.14 -0.31
C ILE A 139 -17.83 -1.32 -0.78
N TYR A 140 -18.58 -1.82 -1.76
CA TYR A 140 -19.76 -1.15 -2.33
C TYR A 140 -20.99 -1.15 -1.41
N ASN A 141 -21.25 -2.24 -0.67
CA ASN A 141 -22.50 -2.41 0.08
C ASN A 141 -22.52 -1.82 1.51
N ASN A 142 -21.43 -1.20 1.97
CA ASN A 142 -21.35 -0.47 3.24
C ASN A 142 -21.94 -1.24 4.46
N LYS A 143 -21.93 -2.58 4.40
CA LYS A 143 -22.34 -3.41 5.53
C LYS A 143 -21.23 -3.29 6.56
N LYS A 144 -21.51 -2.62 7.68
CA LYS A 144 -20.61 -2.40 8.83
C LYS A 144 -19.79 -3.62 9.28
N LYS A 145 -20.22 -4.83 8.90
CA LYS A 145 -19.68 -6.13 9.32
C LYS A 145 -18.22 -6.40 8.89
N TYR A 146 -17.71 -5.78 7.81
CA TYR A 146 -16.37 -6.08 7.27
C TYR A 146 -15.40 -4.89 7.17
N LYS A 147 -15.66 -3.79 7.89
CA LYS A 147 -14.77 -2.61 7.91
C LYS A 147 -13.33 -2.95 8.29
N SER A 148 -13.14 -3.94 9.18
CA SER A 148 -11.82 -4.43 9.62
C SER A 148 -11.07 -5.21 8.52
N VAL A 149 -11.77 -6.05 7.75
CA VAL A 149 -11.15 -6.81 6.65
C VAL A 149 -10.74 -5.87 5.52
N LEU A 150 -11.58 -4.88 5.20
CA LEU A 150 -11.28 -3.83 4.24
C LEU A 150 -10.04 -3.01 4.58
N THR A 151 -9.79 -2.77 5.88
CA THR A 151 -8.59 -2.06 6.33
C THR A 151 -7.32 -2.91 6.26
N MET A 152 -7.45 -4.23 6.12
CA MET A 152 -6.31 -5.16 6.02
C MET A 152 -5.90 -5.45 4.57
N ILE A 153 -6.72 -5.11 3.58
CA ILE A 153 -6.33 -5.27 2.17
C ILE A 153 -5.21 -4.26 1.85
N ASN A 154 -4.13 -4.73 1.23
CA ASN A 154 -2.90 -3.96 0.94
C ASN A 154 -2.14 -3.47 2.19
N SER A 155 -2.26 -4.20 3.31
CA SER A 155 -1.59 -3.90 4.58
C SER A 155 -0.18 -4.51 4.71
N GLU A 156 0.34 -5.14 3.66
CA GLU A 156 1.64 -5.81 3.67
C GLU A 156 2.75 -4.82 4.00
N TYR A 157 2.73 -3.61 3.41
CA TYR A 157 3.73 -2.57 3.67
C TYR A 157 3.80 -2.13 5.15
N PRO A 158 2.70 -1.70 5.79
CA PRO A 158 2.76 -1.36 7.21
C PRO A 158 3.05 -2.58 8.11
N ILE A 159 2.62 -3.79 7.75
CA ILE A 159 2.97 -5.01 8.50
C ILE A 159 4.48 -5.28 8.44
N LEU A 160 5.08 -5.24 7.25
CA LEU A 160 6.53 -5.38 7.07
C LEU A 160 7.29 -4.28 7.83
N GLY A 161 6.78 -3.05 7.83
CA GLY A 161 7.34 -1.97 8.63
C GLY A 161 7.28 -2.24 10.13
N LEU A 162 6.15 -2.73 10.65
CA LEU A 162 5.98 -3.10 12.06
C LEU A 162 6.92 -4.24 12.49
N VAL A 163 7.04 -5.29 11.68
CA VAL A 163 7.95 -6.40 11.97
C VAL A 163 9.41 -5.92 11.96
N SER A 164 9.77 -5.04 11.01
CA SER A 164 11.10 -4.43 10.98
C SER A 164 11.39 -3.61 12.24
N LEU A 165 10.43 -2.81 12.72
CA LEU A 165 10.55 -2.06 13.98
C LEU A 165 10.74 -3.00 15.17
N ILE A 166 10.03 -4.14 15.22
CA ILE A 166 10.22 -5.14 16.28
C ILE A 166 11.66 -5.66 16.25
N PHE A 167 12.20 -6.00 15.07
CA PHE A 167 13.60 -6.41 14.96
C PHE A 167 14.55 -5.29 15.40
N THR A 168 14.33 -4.05 14.96
CA THR A 168 15.13 -2.88 15.40
C THR A 168 15.12 -2.77 16.92
N LEU A 169 13.98 -2.91 17.60
CA LEU A 169 13.87 -2.82 19.05
C LEU A 169 14.60 -3.97 19.75
N VAL A 170 14.46 -5.21 19.27
CA VAL A 170 15.13 -6.39 19.84
C VAL A 170 16.64 -6.27 19.71
N LEU A 171 17.15 -5.90 18.53
CA LEU A 171 18.59 -5.71 18.32
C LEU A 171 19.12 -4.51 19.10
N THR A 172 18.37 -3.41 19.17
CA THR A 172 18.74 -2.24 19.99
C THR A 172 18.91 -2.64 21.46
N PHE A 173 17.99 -3.45 21.99
CA PHE A 173 18.08 -3.94 23.36
C PHE A 173 19.28 -4.88 23.56
N ALA A 174 19.49 -5.83 22.65
CA ALA A 174 20.65 -6.72 22.71
C ALA A 174 21.97 -5.94 22.65
N ASN A 175 22.08 -4.99 21.73
CA ASN A 175 23.26 -4.14 21.56
C ASN A 175 23.46 -3.19 22.75
N TYR A 176 22.39 -2.74 23.40
CA TYR A 176 22.48 -1.98 24.65
C TYR A 176 23.07 -2.84 25.78
N CYS A 177 22.57 -4.05 26.00
CA CYS A 177 23.13 -4.98 26.99
C CYS A 177 24.61 -5.24 26.72
N PHE A 178 24.97 -5.46 25.46
CA PHE A 178 26.35 -5.70 25.05
C PHE A 178 27.27 -4.51 25.33
N ILE A 179 26.87 -3.30 24.94
CA ILE A 179 27.64 -2.08 25.15
C ILE A 179 27.79 -1.80 26.66
N PHE A 180 26.73 -2.00 27.44
CA PHE A 180 26.77 -1.77 28.88
C PHE A 180 27.76 -2.70 29.61
N GLU A 181 27.81 -3.98 29.21
CA GLU A 181 28.77 -4.94 29.79
C GLU A 181 30.20 -4.70 29.30
N SER A 182 30.39 -4.37 28.02
CA SER A 182 31.71 -4.28 27.38
C SER A 182 32.39 -2.92 27.54
N HIS A 183 31.61 -1.84 27.58
CA HIS A 183 32.09 -0.46 27.61
C HIS A 183 31.39 0.31 28.71
N LYS A 184 32.05 0.41 29.87
CA LYS A 184 31.63 1.28 30.99
C LYS A 184 31.74 2.79 30.67
N ASP A 185 31.87 3.15 29.39
CA ASP A 185 31.89 4.54 28.94
C ASP A 185 30.44 5.05 28.80
N VAL A 186 30.08 5.92 29.74
CA VAL A 186 28.74 6.52 29.84
C VAL A 186 28.46 7.40 28.61
N GLY A 187 29.47 8.04 28.03
CA GLY A 187 29.31 8.95 26.88
C GLY A 187 28.89 8.22 25.62
N ILE A 188 29.61 7.15 25.26
CA ILE A 188 29.32 6.33 24.07
C ILE A 188 27.96 5.65 24.19
N THR A 189 27.65 5.11 25.36
CA THR A 189 26.37 4.45 25.63
C THR A 189 25.20 5.43 25.50
N THR A 190 25.36 6.66 26.02
CA THR A 190 24.33 7.70 25.91
C THR A 190 24.12 8.14 24.45
N LEU A 191 25.20 8.32 23.68
CA LEU A 191 25.11 8.67 22.26
C LEU A 191 24.39 7.59 21.44
N PHE A 192 24.70 6.32 21.69
CA PHE A 192 24.06 5.18 21.04
C PHE A 192 22.55 5.17 21.30
N ILE A 193 22.12 5.32 22.56
CA ILE A 193 20.70 5.36 22.93
C ILE A 193 19.98 6.51 22.23
N LEU A 194 20.57 7.71 22.23
CA LEU A 194 19.97 8.88 21.57
C LEU A 194 19.75 8.65 20.07
N LEU A 195 20.73 8.05 19.39
CA LEU A 195 20.62 7.74 17.97
C LEU A 195 19.57 6.65 17.70
N MET A 196 19.47 5.63 18.56
CA MET A 196 18.46 4.58 18.43
C MET A 196 17.04 5.10 18.69
N ILE A 197 16.87 6.02 19.64
CA ILE A 197 15.59 6.72 19.86
C ILE A 197 15.21 7.52 18.60
N LEU A 198 16.16 8.24 18.01
CA LEU A 198 15.92 8.99 16.77
C LEU A 198 15.49 8.07 15.63
N ILE A 199 16.21 6.96 15.42
CA ILE A 199 15.86 5.96 14.39
C ILE A 199 14.45 5.41 14.65
N GLY A 200 14.14 5.00 15.87
CA GLY A 200 12.82 4.47 16.23
C GLY A 200 11.68 5.46 15.98
N ILE A 201 11.88 6.76 16.28
CA ILE A 201 10.88 7.80 15.96
C ILE A 201 10.67 7.89 14.45
N ILE A 202 11.75 7.90 13.66
CA ILE A 202 11.67 7.97 12.19
C ILE A 202 10.97 6.72 11.64
N GLU A 203 11.28 5.53 12.12
CA GLU A 203 10.62 4.28 11.72
C GLU A 203 9.11 4.33 11.99
N ILE A 204 8.69 4.80 13.16
CA ILE A 204 7.26 4.97 13.50
C ILE A 204 6.58 5.94 12.52
N LEU A 205 7.23 7.07 12.21
CA LEU A 205 6.70 8.04 11.24
C LEU A 205 6.57 7.43 9.84
N ILE A 206 7.55 6.62 9.41
CA ILE A 206 7.48 5.90 8.13
C ILE A 206 6.32 4.91 8.15
N ILE A 207 6.14 4.11 9.19
CA ILE A 207 5.04 3.13 9.29
C ILE A 207 3.68 3.82 9.21
N ILE A 208 3.51 4.95 9.92
CA ILE A 208 2.28 5.76 9.84
C ILE A 208 2.05 6.25 8.41
N PHE A 209 3.11 6.70 7.73
CA PHE A 209 3.05 7.11 6.33
C PHE A 209 2.64 5.96 5.40
N LEU A 210 3.27 4.79 5.54
CA LEU A 210 2.95 3.59 4.76
C LEU A 210 1.48 3.22 4.93
N TYR A 211 1.00 3.16 6.18
CA TYR A 211 -0.40 2.87 6.48
C TYR A 211 -1.36 3.85 5.79
N LYS A 212 -1.10 5.16 5.84
CA LYS A 212 -1.93 6.17 5.16
C LYS A 212 -1.94 6.00 3.64
N LYS A 213 -0.83 5.57 3.04
CA LYS A 213 -0.70 5.45 1.58
C LYS A 213 -1.27 4.16 1.01
N THR A 214 -1.27 3.06 1.77
CA THR A 214 -1.72 1.77 1.26
C THR A 214 -3.15 1.41 1.68
N ASN A 215 -3.69 2.07 2.71
CA ASN A 215 -5.05 1.82 3.18
C ASN A 215 -6.11 2.10 2.08
N ILE A 216 -6.87 1.07 1.74
CA ILE A 216 -7.89 1.11 0.69
C ILE A 216 -9.06 2.03 1.04
N LEU A 217 -9.51 2.05 2.29
CA LEU A 217 -10.59 2.93 2.73
C LEU A 217 -10.22 4.40 2.56
N MET A 218 -8.97 4.76 2.85
CA MET A 218 -8.48 6.14 2.71
C MET A 218 -8.22 6.54 1.25
N ASN A 219 -7.92 5.59 0.36
CA ASN A 219 -7.50 5.89 -1.01
C ASN A 219 -8.58 5.63 -2.07
N MET A 220 -9.28 4.49 -2.02
CA MET A 220 -10.25 4.11 -3.04
C MET A 220 -11.63 4.72 -2.78
N THR A 221 -12.14 4.65 -1.55
CA THR A 221 -13.48 5.12 -1.18
C THR A 221 -13.79 6.58 -1.56
N PRO A 222 -12.92 7.57 -1.26
CA PRO A 222 -13.20 8.95 -1.64
C PRO A 222 -13.18 9.15 -3.16
N ILE A 223 -12.32 8.42 -3.88
CA ILE A 223 -12.22 8.51 -5.34
C ILE A 223 -13.45 7.91 -6.00
N LEU A 224 -13.88 6.73 -5.55
CA LEU A 224 -15.12 6.09 -6.02
C LEU A 224 -16.30 7.03 -5.82
N ALA A 225 -16.46 7.60 -4.63
CA ALA A 225 -17.55 8.52 -4.32
C ALA A 225 -17.51 9.80 -5.18
N ALA A 226 -16.33 10.40 -5.36
CA ALA A 226 -16.16 11.60 -6.17
C ALA A 226 -16.42 11.33 -7.66
N LYS A 227 -15.86 10.25 -8.19
CA LYS A 227 -16.01 9.87 -9.61
C LYS A 227 -17.43 9.45 -9.93
N SER A 228 -18.07 8.63 -9.09
CA SER A 228 -19.49 8.26 -9.26
C SER A 228 -20.39 9.51 -9.34
N LYS A 229 -20.23 10.48 -8.44
CA LYS A 229 -20.97 11.75 -8.50
C LYS A 229 -20.70 12.55 -9.78
N SER A 230 -19.44 12.60 -10.20
CA SER A 230 -19.05 13.28 -11.44
C SER A 230 -19.66 12.62 -12.67
N TYR A 231 -19.69 11.30 -12.73
CA TYR A 231 -20.24 10.55 -13.86
C TYR A 231 -21.76 10.71 -13.95
N VAL A 232 -22.46 10.72 -12.81
CA VAL A 232 -23.90 11.06 -12.76
C VAL A 232 -24.16 12.45 -13.32
N LYS A 233 -23.33 13.44 -12.97
CA LYS A 233 -23.46 14.80 -13.51
C LYS A 233 -23.24 14.82 -15.03
N ILE A 234 -22.19 14.17 -15.51
CA ILE A 234 -21.87 14.10 -16.95
C ILE A 234 -23.02 13.46 -17.73
N ALA A 235 -23.58 12.35 -17.25
CA ALA A 235 -24.69 11.68 -17.91
C ALA A 235 -25.95 12.56 -18.00
N LYS A 236 -26.24 13.34 -16.95
CA LYS A 236 -27.32 14.34 -16.99
C LYS A 236 -27.03 15.46 -18.00
N ASP A 237 -25.82 16.00 -17.98
CA ASP A 237 -25.42 17.07 -18.91
C ASP A 237 -25.45 16.60 -20.37
N MET A 238 -25.24 15.30 -20.62
CA MET A 238 -25.31 14.66 -21.94
C MET A 238 -26.72 14.14 -22.32
N GLY A 239 -27.71 14.25 -21.43
CA GLY A 239 -29.08 13.79 -21.68
C GLY A 239 -29.25 12.26 -21.75
N TRP A 240 -28.37 11.51 -21.07
CA TRP A 240 -28.44 10.04 -20.97
C TRP A 240 -29.30 9.56 -19.78
N LEU A 241 -29.71 10.51 -18.93
CA LEU A 241 -30.59 10.43 -17.78
C LEU A 241 -31.66 11.52 -17.91
#